data_AF-A0A955MP22-F1
#
_entry.id   AF-A0A955MP22-F1
#
_cell.length_a   1.000
_cell.length_b   1.000
_cell.length_c   1.000
_cell.angle_alpha   90.00
_cell.angle_beta   90.00
_cell.angle_gamma   90.00
#
_symmetry.space_group_name_H-M   'P 1'
#
loop_
_entity.id
_entity.type
_entity.pdbx_description
1 polymer ?
#
loop_
_entity_poly.entity_id
_entity_poly.type
_entity_poly.pdbx_seq_one_letter_code
_entity_poly.pdbx_strand_id
1 'polypeptide(L)'
;MPRDLSIQDEARLIQVKDRAGVGLPFSRGLMATSILATGLGTEHAYRIAARIASVLQDRNSNEVDAEELTEIAGRMIRESAGDEHAKRYLAWRRAKRSGRPIVVCLGGSSGVGKSTIATRLALRLGVNRVVTTDAIREVLRTVIPPTVLPELHVSTYESVDGQGGSFGARFESYRRQARAVGAATSAVASRLVTEGRSALIEGVHLLPGELRADLAEKKPDAVVVEFLLILGDERLHLGHLTRRLHSEPGRQGARNLENLEMIRRIQDELRSMAEQAGVEEFDVASPEDLTQRIVDQVVHQIEDRAEAPSTS
;
A
#
# COMPACT_ATOMS: atom_id res chain seq x y z
N MET A 1 -32.67 -14.46 -2.32
CA MET A 1 -31.63 -13.78 -1.50
C MET A 1 -30.74 -14.86 -0.89
N PRO A 2 -29.40 -14.70 -0.90
CA PRO A 2 -28.50 -15.69 -0.31
C PRO A 2 -28.78 -15.86 1.18
N ARG A 3 -28.75 -17.11 1.67
CA ARG A 3 -29.11 -17.53 3.04
C ARG A 3 -28.02 -17.22 4.07
N ASP A 4 -26.93 -16.56 3.69
CA ASP A 4 -25.73 -16.41 4.53
C ASP A 4 -25.79 -15.18 5.47
N LEU A 5 -26.93 -14.50 5.56
CA LEU A 5 -27.19 -13.38 6.46
C LEU A 5 -28.17 -13.74 7.60
N SER A 6 -28.49 -15.03 7.78
CA SER A 6 -29.33 -15.46 8.90
C SER A 6 -28.56 -15.37 10.21
N ILE A 7 -28.84 -14.33 10.98
CA ILE A 7 -28.52 -14.22 12.40
C ILE A 7 -29.38 -15.26 13.13
N GLN A 8 -28.88 -16.48 13.24
CA GLN A 8 -29.40 -17.51 14.14
C GLN A 8 -28.23 -18.05 14.94
N ASP A 9 -27.76 -17.21 15.86
CA ASP A 9 -27.24 -17.59 17.17
C ASP A 9 -27.34 -16.33 18.02
N GLU A 10 -28.04 -16.38 19.16
CA GLU A 10 -27.99 -15.34 20.20
C GLU A 10 -26.60 -15.36 20.88
N ALA A 11 -25.54 -15.32 20.09
CA ALA A 11 -24.20 -15.11 20.58
C ALA A 11 -24.15 -13.71 21.18
N ARG A 12 -23.90 -13.65 22.49
CA ARG A 12 -23.64 -12.44 23.27
C ARG A 12 -22.78 -11.45 22.46
N LEU A 13 -23.40 -10.37 21.97
CA LEU A 13 -22.73 -9.37 21.14
C LEU A 13 -21.83 -8.48 22.00
N ILE A 14 -20.52 -8.65 21.85
CA ILE A 14 -19.53 -7.79 22.51
C ILE A 14 -19.42 -6.47 21.75
N GLN A 15 -19.62 -5.36 22.45
CA GLN A 15 -19.47 -3.99 21.95
C GLN A 15 -18.08 -3.47 22.28
N VAL A 16 -17.37 -2.99 21.27
CA VAL A 16 -16.10 -2.27 21.41
C VAL A 16 -16.41 -0.79 21.43
N LYS A 17 -16.16 -0.12 22.57
CA LYS A 17 -16.36 1.33 22.71
C LYS A 17 -15.10 2.08 22.27
N ASP A 18 -15.27 3.11 21.46
CA ASP A 18 -14.22 4.08 21.17
C ASP A 18 -14.20 5.21 22.20
N ARG A 19 -13.22 6.12 22.08
CA ARG A 19 -13.08 7.28 22.97
C ARG A 19 -14.24 8.27 22.90
N ALA A 20 -15.05 8.25 21.84
CA ALA A 20 -16.25 9.07 21.69
C ALA A 20 -17.49 8.38 22.30
N GLY A 21 -17.33 7.19 22.88
CA GLY A 21 -18.42 6.40 23.45
C GLY A 21 -19.26 5.66 22.42
N VAL A 22 -18.87 5.67 21.14
CA VAL A 22 -19.56 4.94 20.09
C VAL A 22 -19.16 3.46 20.17
N GLY A 23 -20.16 2.61 20.40
CA GLY A 23 -20.00 1.16 20.44
C GLY A 23 -20.20 0.53 19.07
N LEU A 24 -19.24 -0.27 18.62
CA LEU A 24 -19.38 -1.13 17.44
C LEU A 24 -19.21 -2.60 17.84
N PRO A 25 -19.91 -3.55 17.17
CA PRO A 25 -19.74 -4.96 17.48
C PRO A 25 -18.31 -5.41 17.20
N PHE A 26 -17.76 -6.24 18.08
CA PHE A 26 -16.46 -6.88 17.89
C PHE A 26 -16.47 -7.71 16.60
N SER A 27 -15.51 -7.44 15.72
CA SER A 27 -15.31 -8.18 14.48
C SER A 27 -14.00 -8.96 14.52
N ARG A 28 -14.09 -10.29 14.44
CA ARG A 28 -12.93 -11.17 14.29
C ARG A 28 -12.09 -10.81 13.06
N GLY A 29 -12.74 -10.42 11.97
CA GLY A 29 -12.06 -10.01 10.73
C GLY A 29 -11.25 -8.73 10.93
N LEU A 30 -11.84 -7.70 11.53
CA LEU A 30 -11.13 -6.45 11.82
C LEU A 30 -9.98 -6.66 12.82
N MET A 31 -10.19 -7.51 13.84
CA MET A 31 -9.14 -7.89 14.78
C MET A 31 -7.99 -8.62 14.05
N ALA A 32 -8.30 -9.63 13.23
CA ALA A 32 -7.30 -10.34 12.44
C ALA A 32 -6.52 -9.40 11.51
N THR A 33 -7.20 -8.48 10.81
CA THR A 33 -6.56 -7.44 10.00
C THR A 33 -5.63 -6.55 10.83
N SER A 34 -6.02 -6.18 12.05
CA SER A 34 -5.16 -5.38 12.93
C SER A 34 -3.89 -6.13 13.38
N ILE A 35 -3.96 -7.46 13.46
CA ILE A 35 -2.84 -8.34 13.81
C ILE A 35 -1.96 -8.60 12.57
N LEU A 36 -2.54 -8.73 11.38
CA LEU A 36 -1.79 -8.93 10.12
C LEU A 36 -0.74 -7.85 9.87
N ALA A 37 -0.98 -6.63 10.34
CA ALA A 37 -0.02 -5.53 10.26
C ALA A 37 1.31 -5.84 10.97
N THR A 38 1.37 -6.79 11.91
CA THR A 38 2.62 -7.18 12.58
C THR A 38 3.53 -8.07 11.72
N GLY A 39 3.10 -8.44 10.50
CA GLY A 39 3.77 -9.42 9.65
C GLY A 39 3.40 -10.87 9.94
N LEU A 40 2.45 -11.13 10.86
CA LEU A 40 1.97 -12.48 11.11
C LEU A 40 1.22 -13.05 9.89
N GLY A 41 1.38 -14.35 9.66
CA GLY A 41 0.63 -15.08 8.63
C GLY A 41 -0.88 -15.07 8.90
N THR A 42 -1.67 -15.13 7.84
CA THR A 42 -3.15 -15.04 7.91
C THR A 42 -3.76 -16.05 8.87
N GLU A 43 -3.37 -17.32 8.77
CA GLU A 43 -3.92 -18.37 9.63
C GLU A 43 -3.66 -18.07 11.12
N HIS A 44 -2.43 -17.65 11.44
CA HIS A 44 -2.03 -17.35 12.81
C HIS A 44 -2.77 -16.11 13.35
N ALA A 45 -2.89 -15.05 12.55
CA ALA A 45 -3.62 -13.85 12.92
C ALA A 45 -5.11 -14.16 13.21
N TYR A 46 -5.76 -14.98 12.38
CA TYR A 46 -7.15 -15.40 12.62
C TYR A 46 -7.29 -16.29 13.85
N ARG A 47 -6.32 -17.17 14.13
CA ARG A 47 -6.31 -18.00 15.35
C ARG A 47 -6.24 -17.15 16.62
N ILE A 48 -5.38 -16.12 16.64
CA ILE A 48 -5.28 -15.18 17.75
C ILE A 48 -6.59 -14.38 17.88
N ALA A 49 -7.14 -13.87 16.77
CA ALA A 49 -8.41 -13.14 16.79
C ALA A 49 -9.59 -14.00 17.31
N ALA A 50 -9.63 -15.29 16.98
CA ALA A 50 -10.61 -16.22 17.51
C ALA A 50 -10.45 -16.44 19.02
N ARG A 51 -9.21 -16.60 19.51
CA ARG A 51 -8.94 -16.72 20.96
C ARG A 51 -9.32 -15.45 21.72
N ILE A 52 -9.06 -14.27 21.15
CA ILE A 52 -9.53 -13.00 21.72
C ILE A 52 -11.06 -12.98 21.80
N ALA A 53 -11.76 -13.44 20.76
CA ALA A 53 -13.22 -13.51 20.76
C ALA A 53 -13.76 -14.38 21.91
N SER A 54 -13.19 -15.57 22.11
CA SER A 54 -13.56 -16.47 23.21
C SER A 54 -13.34 -15.80 24.58
N VAL A 55 -12.18 -15.17 24.79
CA VAL A 55 -11.91 -14.44 26.04
C VAL A 55 -12.90 -13.32 26.29
N LEU A 56 -13.33 -12.61 25.24
CA LEU A 56 -14.34 -11.56 25.39
C LEU A 56 -15.73 -12.13 25.69
N GLN A 57 -16.09 -13.30 25.14
CA GLN A 57 -17.38 -13.96 25.38
C GLN A 57 -17.50 -14.49 26.81
N ASP A 58 -16.41 -14.99 27.39
CA ASP A 58 -16.37 -15.56 28.75
C ASP A 58 -16.40 -14.49 29.85
N ARG A 59 -16.29 -13.21 29.51
CA ARG A 59 -16.35 -12.10 30.47
C ARG A 59 -17.77 -11.85 30.97
N ASN A 60 -17.92 -11.29 32.15
CA ASN A 60 -19.22 -10.87 32.67
C ASN A 60 -19.78 -9.58 32.03
N SER A 61 -18.99 -8.86 31.22
CA SER A 61 -19.39 -7.62 30.53
C SER A 61 -19.62 -7.83 29.03
N ASN A 62 -20.64 -7.14 28.47
CA ASN A 62 -20.87 -7.07 27.02
C ASN A 62 -20.06 -5.98 26.33
N GLU A 63 -19.27 -5.23 27.08
CA GLU A 63 -18.56 -4.06 26.59
C GLU A 63 -17.07 -4.17 26.91
N VAL A 64 -16.25 -3.73 25.96
CA VAL A 64 -14.79 -3.61 26.10
C VAL A 64 -14.35 -2.29 25.48
N ASP A 65 -13.46 -1.57 26.16
CA ASP A 65 -12.87 -0.36 25.59
C ASP A 65 -11.83 -0.71 24.51
N ALA A 66 -11.67 0.15 23.49
CA ALA A 66 -10.71 -0.06 22.41
C ALA A 66 -9.24 -0.15 22.88
N GLU A 67 -8.86 0.55 23.95
CA GLU A 67 -7.55 0.47 24.58
C GLU A 67 -7.38 -0.84 25.34
N GLU A 68 -8.39 -1.23 26.11
CA GLU A 68 -8.38 -2.53 26.79
C GLU A 68 -8.28 -3.69 25.79
N LEU A 69 -9.04 -3.63 24.70
CA LEU A 69 -8.96 -4.61 23.61
C LEU A 69 -7.56 -4.66 22.98
N THR A 70 -6.91 -3.51 22.83
CA THR A 70 -5.54 -3.40 22.32
C THR A 70 -4.55 -4.07 23.28
N GLU A 71 -4.72 -3.93 24.59
CA GLU A 71 -3.87 -4.61 25.58
C GLU A 71 -4.08 -6.13 25.59
N ILE A 72 -5.33 -6.59 25.53
CA ILE A 72 -5.66 -8.01 25.45
C ILE A 72 -5.00 -8.62 24.20
N ALA A 73 -5.15 -7.97 23.05
CA ALA A 73 -4.53 -8.41 21.82
C ALA A 73 -3.00 -8.42 21.92
N GLY A 74 -2.38 -7.37 22.48
CA GLY A 74 -0.94 -7.31 22.70
C GLY A 74 -0.41 -8.45 23.57
N ARG A 75 -1.09 -8.79 24.67
CA ARG A 75 -0.73 -9.94 25.52
C ARG A 75 -0.84 -11.27 24.77
N MET A 76 -1.95 -11.49 24.06
CA MET A 76 -2.17 -12.71 23.28
C MET A 76 -1.15 -12.90 22.15
N ILE A 77 -0.79 -11.81 21.47
CA ILE A 77 0.27 -11.81 20.45
C ILE A 77 1.61 -12.15 21.09
N ARG A 78 1.94 -11.55 22.24
CA ARG A 78 3.19 -11.86 22.97
C ARG A 78 3.29 -13.33 23.33
N GLU A 79 2.24 -13.89 23.91
CA GLU A 79 2.17 -15.31 24.27
C GLU A 79 2.31 -16.23 23.06
N SER A 80 1.70 -15.87 21.93
CA SER A 80 1.61 -16.77 20.78
C SER A 80 2.72 -16.59 19.73
N ALA A 81 3.34 -15.41 19.65
CA ALA A 81 4.25 -15.02 18.57
C ALA A 81 5.50 -14.25 19.06
N GLY A 82 5.64 -14.04 20.37
CA GLY A 82 6.79 -13.36 20.97
C GLY A 82 6.64 -11.85 21.10
N ASP A 83 7.57 -11.25 21.86
CA ASP A 83 7.50 -9.86 22.28
C ASP A 83 7.66 -8.85 21.14
N GLU A 84 8.42 -9.19 20.10
CA GLU A 84 8.67 -8.33 18.93
C GLU A 84 7.36 -8.04 18.17
N HIS A 85 6.56 -9.07 17.89
CA HIS A 85 5.25 -8.91 17.24
C HIS A 85 4.27 -8.10 18.10
N ALA A 86 4.29 -8.30 19.42
CA ALA A 86 3.44 -7.55 20.34
C ALA A 86 3.83 -6.07 20.39
N LYS A 87 5.13 -5.75 20.44
CA LYS A 87 5.65 -4.38 20.37
C LYS A 87 5.23 -3.69 19.09
N ARG A 88 5.43 -4.35 17.93
CA ARG A 88 4.98 -3.83 16.62
C ARG A 88 3.47 -3.60 16.59
N TYR A 89 2.67 -4.53 17.10
CA TYR A 89 1.22 -4.37 17.18
C TYR A 89 0.85 -3.09 17.94
N LEU A 90 1.38 -2.93 19.15
CA LEU A 90 1.08 -1.77 19.99
C LEU A 90 1.54 -0.46 19.32
N ALA A 91 2.73 -0.45 18.73
CA ALA A 91 3.26 0.70 17.99
C ALA A 91 2.37 1.06 16.80
N TRP A 92 1.98 0.08 15.97
CA TRP A 92 1.06 0.28 14.85
C TRP A 92 -0.32 0.79 15.30
N ARG A 93 -0.83 0.28 16.43
CA ARG A 93 -2.09 0.77 17.02
C ARG A 93 -1.97 2.19 17.56
N ARG A 94 -0.80 2.61 18.06
CA ARG A 94 -0.54 4.03 18.40
C ARG A 94 -0.48 4.88 17.14
N ALA A 95 0.26 4.43 16.13
CA ALA A 95 0.39 5.09 14.84
C ALA A 95 -0.97 5.41 14.19
N LYS A 96 -1.85 4.41 14.07
CA LYS A 96 -3.21 4.57 13.54
C LYS A 96 -4.10 5.50 14.37
N ARG A 97 -3.81 5.68 15.66
CA ARG A 97 -4.53 6.59 16.56
C ARG A 97 -4.01 8.02 16.56
N SER A 98 -2.89 8.30 15.88
CA SER A 98 -2.33 9.66 15.77
C SER A 98 -3.25 10.65 15.05
N GLY A 99 -4.26 10.17 14.31
CA GLY A 99 -5.11 10.99 13.46
C GLY A 99 -4.46 11.40 12.13
N ARG A 100 -3.19 11.05 11.92
CA ARG A 100 -2.46 11.31 10.67
C ARG A 100 -2.81 10.26 9.62
N PRO A 101 -3.26 10.64 8.41
CA PRO A 101 -3.43 9.70 7.30
C PRO A 101 -2.11 9.03 6.95
N ILE A 102 -2.14 7.73 6.67
CA ILE A 102 -0.97 6.98 6.19
C ILE A 102 -1.12 6.78 4.68
N VAL A 103 -0.15 7.27 3.92
CA VAL A 103 -0.07 7.10 2.47
C VAL A 103 1.13 6.20 2.15
N VAL A 104 0.86 5.03 1.59
CA VAL A 104 1.90 4.07 1.16
C VAL A 104 2.01 4.12 -0.36
N CYS A 105 3.20 4.41 -0.87
CA CYS A 105 3.47 4.54 -2.30
C CYS A 105 4.38 3.40 -2.77
N LEU A 106 3.94 2.64 -3.76
CA LEU A 106 4.67 1.50 -4.33
C LEU A 106 4.98 1.78 -5.81
N GLY A 107 6.17 2.33 -6.04
CA GLY A 107 6.72 2.53 -7.38
C GLY A 107 7.26 1.23 -7.99
N GLY A 108 7.60 1.26 -9.28
CA GLY A 108 8.33 0.18 -9.94
C GLY A 108 7.90 -0.08 -11.38
N SER A 109 8.76 -0.78 -12.12
CA SER A 109 8.56 -1.04 -13.56
C SER A 109 7.44 -2.08 -13.83
N SER A 110 7.06 -2.26 -15.10
CA SER A 110 6.08 -3.29 -15.48
C SER A 110 6.60 -4.69 -15.11
N GLY A 111 5.72 -5.60 -14.67
CA GLY A 111 6.10 -7.00 -14.41
C GLY A 111 6.72 -7.31 -13.05
N VAL A 112 7.11 -6.32 -12.24
CA VAL A 112 7.75 -6.60 -10.92
C VAL A 112 6.78 -7.18 -9.87
N GLY A 113 5.46 -7.09 -10.08
CA GLY A 113 4.45 -7.65 -9.16
C GLY A 113 3.69 -6.64 -8.29
N LYS A 114 3.80 -5.34 -8.60
CA LYS A 114 3.19 -4.23 -7.84
C LYS A 114 1.74 -4.46 -7.44
N SER A 115 0.81 -4.64 -8.37
CA SER A 115 -0.62 -4.76 -8.07
C SER A 115 -0.95 -5.96 -7.18
N THR A 116 -0.23 -7.08 -7.31
CA THR A 116 -0.39 -8.25 -6.45
C THR A 116 0.09 -7.96 -5.03
N ILE A 117 1.25 -7.33 -4.88
CA ILE A 117 1.80 -6.91 -3.58
C ILE A 117 0.91 -5.86 -2.92
N ALA A 118 0.52 -4.83 -3.67
CA ALA A 118 -0.38 -3.76 -3.25
C ALA A 118 -1.69 -4.29 -2.68
N THR A 119 -2.33 -5.26 -3.36
CA THR A 119 -3.58 -5.86 -2.89
C THR A 119 -3.40 -6.59 -1.55
N ARG A 120 -2.31 -7.36 -1.41
CA ARG A 120 -2.00 -8.07 -0.16
C ARG A 120 -1.67 -7.10 0.97
N LEU A 121 -0.87 -6.07 0.69
CA LEU A 121 -0.51 -5.03 1.66
C LEU A 121 -1.73 -4.23 2.11
N ALA A 122 -2.62 -3.85 1.21
CA ALA A 122 -3.84 -3.12 1.53
C ALA A 122 -4.68 -3.87 2.58
N LEU A 123 -4.82 -5.19 2.42
CA LEU A 123 -5.50 -6.05 3.39
C LEU A 123 -4.76 -6.10 4.73
N ARG A 124 -3.43 -6.28 4.73
CA ARG A 124 -2.63 -6.40 5.95
C ARG A 124 -2.55 -5.09 6.75
N LEU A 125 -2.46 -3.95 6.06
CA LEU A 125 -2.37 -2.62 6.67
C LEU A 125 -3.75 -2.02 7.02
N GLY A 126 -4.83 -2.71 6.65
CA GLY A 126 -6.21 -2.22 6.80
C GLY A 126 -6.45 -0.93 6.03
N VAL A 127 -5.85 -0.80 4.84
CA VAL A 127 -6.02 0.34 3.94
C VAL A 127 -7.01 -0.04 2.86
N ASN A 128 -8.19 0.58 2.88
CA ASN A 128 -9.30 0.23 1.99
C ASN A 128 -9.33 1.03 0.68
N ARG A 129 -8.36 1.93 0.46
CA ARG A 129 -8.25 2.75 -0.76
C ARG A 129 -6.96 2.41 -1.46
N VAL A 130 -7.07 1.67 -2.56
CA VAL A 130 -5.95 1.37 -3.46
C VAL A 130 -6.14 2.19 -4.73
N VAL A 131 -5.16 3.01 -5.07
CA VAL A 131 -5.16 3.86 -6.27
C VAL A 131 -4.04 3.38 -7.19
N THR A 132 -4.35 3.13 -8.46
CA THR A 132 -3.35 2.73 -9.45
C THR A 132 -3.11 3.85 -10.44
N THR A 133 -1.84 4.15 -10.71
CA THR A 133 -1.51 5.19 -11.71
C THR A 133 -1.94 4.80 -13.12
N ASP A 134 -2.05 3.50 -13.43
CA ASP A 134 -2.60 3.01 -14.69
C ASP A 134 -4.08 3.40 -14.87
N ALA A 135 -4.89 3.33 -13.81
CA ALA A 135 -6.29 3.76 -13.87
C ALA A 135 -6.41 5.27 -14.06
N ILE A 136 -5.52 6.05 -13.41
CA ILE A 136 -5.47 7.50 -13.61
C ILE A 136 -5.08 7.83 -15.06
N ARG A 137 -4.06 7.15 -15.59
CA ARG A 137 -3.65 7.28 -16.99
C ARG A 137 -4.80 6.97 -17.94
N GLU A 138 -5.55 5.90 -17.69
CA GLU A 138 -6.72 5.50 -18.47
C GLU A 138 -7.76 6.63 -18.55
N VAL A 139 -8.02 7.32 -17.43
CA VAL A 139 -8.91 8.49 -17.42
C VAL A 139 -8.30 9.65 -18.22
N LEU A 140 -7.04 10.00 -17.96
CA LEU A 140 -6.37 11.13 -18.61
C LEU A 140 -6.33 11.00 -20.14
N ARG A 141 -6.10 9.80 -20.68
CA ARG A 141 -6.08 9.58 -22.14
C ARG A 141 -7.44 9.76 -22.81
N THR A 142 -8.56 9.71 -22.07
CA THR A 142 -9.88 9.99 -22.66
C THR A 142 -10.14 11.49 -22.84
N VAL A 143 -9.51 12.32 -22.02
CA VAL A 143 -9.73 13.78 -22.00
C VAL A 143 -8.59 14.57 -22.64
N ILE A 144 -7.38 14.01 -22.70
CA ILE A 144 -6.22 14.63 -23.34
C ILE A 144 -5.96 13.93 -24.69
N PRO A 145 -6.15 14.63 -25.83
CA PRO A 145 -5.99 14.02 -27.14
C PRO A 145 -4.52 13.68 -27.45
N PRO A 146 -4.25 12.70 -28.35
CA PRO A 146 -2.88 12.33 -28.74
C PRO A 146 -2.08 13.47 -29.36
N THR A 147 -2.73 14.48 -29.92
CA THR A 147 -2.08 15.67 -30.48
C THR A 147 -1.52 16.62 -29.42
N VAL A 148 -1.95 16.51 -28.17
CA VAL A 148 -1.53 17.36 -27.06
C VAL A 148 -0.49 16.66 -26.18
N LEU A 149 -0.77 15.42 -25.80
CA LEU A 149 0.15 14.60 -25.00
C LEU A 149 0.16 13.16 -25.52
N PRO A 150 0.84 12.90 -26.64
CA PRO A 150 0.85 11.59 -27.30
C PRO A 150 1.36 10.48 -26.39
N GLU A 151 2.26 10.80 -25.45
CA GLU A 151 2.83 9.87 -24.49
C GLU A 151 1.75 9.13 -23.69
N LEU A 152 0.60 9.75 -23.37
CA LEU A 152 -0.48 9.06 -22.64
C LEU A 152 -1.08 7.88 -23.41
N HIS A 153 -0.93 7.87 -24.74
CA HIS A 153 -1.58 6.93 -25.66
C HIS A 153 -0.67 5.75 -26.06
N VAL A 154 0.60 5.76 -25.65
CA VAL A 154 1.57 4.68 -25.86
C VAL A 154 1.99 4.04 -24.55
N SER A 155 2.43 2.79 -24.54
CA SER A 155 2.90 2.14 -23.32
C SER A 155 4.12 2.85 -22.72
N THR A 156 4.33 2.72 -21.41
CA THR A 156 5.44 3.35 -20.66
C THR A 156 6.83 3.01 -21.22
N TYR A 157 6.96 1.88 -21.93
CA TYR A 157 8.19 1.44 -22.59
C TYR A 157 8.20 1.70 -24.11
N GLU A 158 7.11 2.23 -24.68
CA GLU A 158 7.01 2.54 -26.10
C GLU A 158 7.48 3.99 -26.37
N SER A 159 8.00 4.23 -27.57
CA SER A 159 8.27 5.58 -28.06
C SER A 159 7.01 6.17 -28.70
N VAL A 160 6.76 7.46 -28.52
CA VAL A 160 5.70 8.20 -29.23
C VAL A 160 5.86 8.08 -30.75
N ASP A 161 7.10 8.14 -31.25
CA ASP A 161 7.37 8.18 -32.68
C ASP A 161 7.31 6.81 -33.36
N GLY A 162 7.09 5.72 -32.60
CA GLY A 162 7.03 4.33 -33.09
C GLY A 162 8.33 3.80 -33.73
N GLN A 163 9.27 4.68 -34.09
CA GLN A 163 10.58 4.33 -34.61
C GLN A 163 11.58 4.11 -33.47
N GLY A 164 12.62 3.33 -33.75
CA GLY A 164 13.69 2.92 -32.83
C GLY A 164 14.55 4.07 -32.28
N GLY A 165 13.94 5.08 -31.67
CA GLY A 165 14.61 6.19 -31.01
C GLY A 165 15.54 5.72 -29.90
N SER A 166 16.55 6.53 -29.60
CA SER A 166 17.52 6.23 -28.54
C SER A 166 16.81 6.01 -27.19
N PHE A 167 17.47 5.29 -26.29
CA PHE A 167 16.95 5.07 -24.94
C PHE A 167 16.57 6.39 -24.25
N GLY A 168 17.40 7.44 -24.38
CA GLY A 168 17.12 8.75 -23.79
C GLY A 168 15.83 9.38 -24.30
N ALA A 169 15.53 9.29 -25.60
CA ALA A 169 14.27 9.80 -26.15
C ALA A 169 13.05 9.03 -25.62
N ARG A 170 13.15 7.70 -25.55
CA ARG A 170 12.10 6.85 -24.98
C ARG A 170 11.89 7.10 -23.48
N PHE A 171 12.98 7.31 -22.75
CA PHE A 171 12.93 7.61 -21.33
C PHE A 171 12.34 9.00 -21.06
N GLU A 172 12.64 10.01 -21.89
CA GLU A 172 12.00 11.32 -21.76
C GLU A 172 10.50 11.25 -22.07
N SER A 173 10.08 10.48 -23.09
CA SER A 173 8.67 10.16 -23.35
C SER A 173 8.01 9.53 -22.11
N TYR A 174 8.66 8.54 -21.49
CA TYR A 174 8.21 7.98 -20.22
C TYR A 174 8.12 9.03 -19.11
N ARG A 175 9.13 9.88 -18.91
CA ARG A 175 9.12 10.92 -17.88
C ARG A 175 7.99 11.92 -18.08
N ARG A 176 7.72 12.34 -19.31
CA ARG A 176 6.59 13.22 -19.64
C ARG A 176 5.26 12.54 -19.29
N GLN A 177 5.09 11.26 -19.64
CA GLN A 177 3.93 10.46 -19.25
C GLN A 177 3.80 10.39 -17.72
N ALA A 178 4.89 10.03 -17.03
CA ALA A 178 4.94 9.85 -15.59
C ALA A 178 4.60 11.12 -14.84
N ARG A 179 5.13 12.27 -15.25
CA ARG A 179 4.81 13.57 -14.64
C ARG A 179 3.34 13.97 -14.82
N ALA A 180 2.76 13.76 -16.00
CA ALA A 180 1.36 14.08 -16.24
C ALA A 180 0.42 13.22 -15.38
N VAL A 181 0.68 11.92 -15.30
CA VAL A 181 -0.08 10.99 -14.45
C VAL A 181 0.21 11.23 -12.97
N GLY A 182 1.46 11.54 -12.63
CA GLY A 182 1.94 11.88 -11.29
C GLY A 182 1.21 13.08 -10.71
N ALA A 183 1.11 14.18 -11.46
CA ALA A 183 0.38 15.37 -11.03
C ALA A 183 -1.10 15.07 -10.68
N ALA A 184 -1.79 14.27 -11.52
CA ALA A 184 -3.15 13.84 -11.23
C ALA A 184 -3.21 12.90 -10.01
N THR A 185 -2.20 12.05 -9.84
CA THR A 185 -2.07 11.15 -8.68
C THR A 185 -1.87 11.95 -7.39
N SER A 186 -1.02 12.98 -7.40
CA SER A 186 -0.81 13.89 -6.28
C SER A 186 -2.08 14.65 -5.91
N ALA A 187 -2.90 15.04 -6.89
CA ALA A 187 -4.19 15.67 -6.63
C ALA A 187 -5.16 14.71 -5.91
N VAL A 188 -5.24 13.45 -6.35
CA VAL A 188 -6.05 12.41 -5.69
C VAL A 188 -5.53 12.14 -4.27
N ALA A 189 -4.23 11.94 -4.11
CA ALA A 189 -3.60 11.70 -2.83
C ALA A 189 -3.82 12.86 -1.85
N SER A 190 -3.64 14.10 -2.32
CA SER A 190 -3.87 15.31 -1.53
C SER A 190 -5.31 15.37 -1.03
N ARG A 191 -6.29 15.07 -1.88
CA ARG A 191 -7.70 15.02 -1.47
C ARG A 191 -7.95 13.97 -0.39
N LEU A 192 -7.40 12.77 -0.55
CA LEU A 192 -7.54 11.70 0.44
C LEU A 192 -6.92 12.10 1.79
N VAL A 193 -5.75 12.73 1.77
CA VAL A 193 -5.11 13.28 2.97
C VAL A 193 -6.00 14.32 3.63
N THR A 194 -6.49 15.31 2.89
CA THR A 194 -7.41 16.36 3.41
C THR A 194 -8.66 15.76 4.05
N GLU A 195 -9.21 14.66 3.49
CA GLU A 195 -10.37 13.95 4.03
C GLU A 195 -10.03 13.01 5.21
N GLY A 196 -8.79 13.03 5.71
CA GLY A 196 -8.34 12.18 6.81
C GLY A 196 -8.21 10.69 6.43
N ARG A 197 -8.06 10.38 5.14
CA ARG A 197 -8.13 9.01 4.62
C ARG A 197 -6.75 8.46 4.26
N SER A 198 -6.40 7.32 4.86
CA SER A 198 -5.22 6.54 4.45
C SER A 198 -5.43 5.91 3.07
N ALA A 199 -4.35 5.76 2.31
CA ALA A 199 -4.36 5.23 0.95
C ALA A 199 -3.10 4.43 0.62
N LEU A 200 -3.22 3.48 -0.29
CA LEU A 200 -2.10 2.80 -0.93
C LEU A 200 -2.13 3.18 -2.41
N ILE A 201 -1.03 3.71 -2.92
CA ILE A 201 -0.90 4.20 -4.29
C ILE A 201 0.19 3.38 -4.97
N GLU A 202 -0.10 2.80 -6.13
CA GLU A 202 0.87 1.98 -6.85
C GLU A 202 0.97 2.35 -8.32
N GLY A 203 2.16 2.18 -8.88
CA GLY A 203 2.33 2.11 -10.32
C GLY A 203 3.66 2.64 -10.83
N VAL A 204 3.84 2.53 -12.15
CA VAL A 204 5.11 2.90 -12.81
C VAL A 204 5.28 4.40 -12.97
N HIS A 205 4.21 5.18 -12.87
CA HIS A 205 4.26 6.64 -12.99
C HIS A 205 4.63 7.34 -11.67
N LEU A 206 4.82 6.59 -10.58
CA LEU A 206 5.30 7.12 -9.31
C LEU A 206 6.81 7.32 -9.39
N LEU A 207 7.23 8.54 -9.74
CA LEU A 207 8.64 8.92 -9.71
C LEU A 207 9.10 9.06 -8.24
N PRO A 208 10.22 8.44 -7.84
CA PRO A 208 10.65 8.41 -6.44
C PRO A 208 10.79 9.82 -5.84
N GLY A 209 10.22 10.03 -4.65
CA GLY A 209 10.30 11.27 -3.88
C GLY A 209 9.32 12.36 -4.28
N GLU A 210 8.75 12.34 -5.49
CA GLU A 210 7.88 13.43 -5.98
C GLU A 210 6.58 13.52 -5.16
N LEU A 211 5.90 12.38 -4.93
CA LEU A 211 4.62 12.38 -4.22
C LEU A 211 4.78 12.74 -2.73
N ARG A 212 5.84 12.24 -2.07
CA ARG A 212 6.22 12.65 -0.71
C ARG A 212 6.48 14.15 -0.62
N ALA A 213 7.16 14.73 -1.60
CA ALA A 213 7.37 16.18 -1.65
C ALA A 213 6.04 16.94 -1.81
N ASP A 214 5.18 16.51 -2.73
CA ASP A 214 3.87 17.14 -2.99
C ASP A 214 2.94 17.12 -1.76
N LEU A 215 3.06 16.09 -0.92
CA LEU A 215 2.25 15.90 0.28
C LEU A 215 2.85 16.54 1.55
N ALA A 216 4.13 16.93 1.54
CA ALA A 216 4.85 17.37 2.74
C ALA A 216 4.21 18.56 3.48
N GLU A 217 3.62 19.49 2.73
CA GLU A 217 2.98 20.69 3.27
C GLU A 217 1.45 20.57 3.42
N LYS A 218 0.87 19.42 3.07
CA LYS A 218 -0.59 19.21 3.14
C LYS A 218 -1.07 19.03 4.58
N LYS A 219 -2.31 19.44 4.83
CA LYS A 219 -2.99 19.30 6.12
C LYS A 219 -4.24 18.41 5.97
N PRO A 220 -4.53 17.51 6.92
CA PRO A 220 -3.69 17.15 8.07
C PRO A 220 -2.34 16.55 7.64
N ASP A 221 -1.35 16.63 8.52
CA ASP A 221 -0.01 16.09 8.27
C ASP A 221 -0.09 14.57 8.06
N ALA A 222 0.28 14.10 6.87
CA ALA A 222 0.24 12.70 6.51
C ALA A 222 1.59 12.01 6.73
N VAL A 223 1.55 10.74 7.11
CA VAL A 223 2.72 9.87 7.11
C VAL A 223 2.85 9.27 5.72
N VAL A 224 3.92 9.61 5.01
CA VAL A 224 4.16 9.15 3.64
C VAL A 224 5.33 8.19 3.63
N VAL A 225 5.07 6.97 3.19
CA VAL A 225 6.05 5.89 3.07
C VAL A 225 6.13 5.50 1.61
N GLU A 226 7.33 5.56 1.04
CA GLU A 226 7.57 5.25 -0.38
C GLU A 226 8.56 4.10 -0.50
N PHE A 227 8.24 3.16 -1.38
CA PHE A 227 9.11 2.04 -1.76
C PHE A 227 9.17 1.90 -3.27
N LEU A 228 10.36 1.67 -3.80
CA LEU A 228 10.55 1.23 -5.17
C LEU A 228 10.61 -0.30 -5.19
N LEU A 229 9.60 -0.93 -5.80
CA LEU A 229 9.60 -2.37 -6.02
C LEU A 229 10.46 -2.71 -7.24
N ILE A 230 11.44 -3.59 -7.03
CA ILE A 230 12.35 -4.06 -8.07
C ILE A 230 12.26 -5.58 -8.21
N LEU A 231 12.73 -6.09 -9.34
CA LEU A 231 13.00 -7.50 -9.52
C LEU A 231 14.36 -7.63 -10.21
N GLY A 232 15.39 -7.98 -9.43
CA GLY A 232 16.76 -8.06 -9.93
C GLY A 232 16.94 -9.17 -10.97
N ASP A 233 16.39 -10.35 -10.67
CA ASP A 233 16.49 -11.52 -11.53
C ASP A 233 15.63 -11.37 -12.80
N GLU A 234 16.31 -11.31 -13.95
CA GLU A 234 15.69 -11.16 -15.26
C GLU A 234 14.81 -12.35 -15.65
N ARG A 235 15.19 -13.58 -15.27
CA ARG A 235 14.42 -14.79 -15.58
C ARG A 235 13.11 -14.81 -14.80
N LEU A 236 13.15 -14.43 -13.52
CA LEU A 236 11.94 -14.27 -12.71
C LEU A 236 11.05 -13.15 -13.27
N HIS A 237 11.65 -12.05 -13.70
CA HIS A 237 10.93 -10.92 -14.31
C HIS A 237 10.23 -11.32 -15.60
N LEU A 238 10.94 -12.01 -16.49
CA LEU A 238 10.37 -12.60 -17.70
C LEU A 238 9.24 -13.58 -17.37
N GLY A 239 9.42 -14.43 -16.36
CA GLY A 239 8.40 -15.36 -15.88
C GLY A 239 7.13 -14.64 -15.41
N HIS A 240 7.26 -13.52 -14.68
CA HIS A 240 6.12 -12.70 -14.26
C HIS A 240 5.37 -12.08 -15.45
N LEU A 241 6.09 -11.51 -16.42
CA LEU A 241 5.49 -10.95 -17.64
C LEU A 241 4.77 -12.04 -18.46
N THR A 242 5.38 -13.22 -18.56
CA THR A 242 4.81 -14.37 -19.26
C THR A 242 3.54 -14.86 -18.57
N ARG A 243 3.51 -14.93 -17.23
CA ARG A 243 2.29 -15.30 -16.50
C ARG A 243 1.16 -14.29 -16.72
N ARG A 244 1.48 -12.99 -16.72
CA ARG A 244 0.51 -11.92 -16.99
C ARG A 244 -0.14 -12.03 -18.37
N LEU A 245 0.59 -12.47 -19.39
CA LEU A 245 0.03 -12.73 -20.72
C LEU A 245 -1.13 -13.74 -20.68
N HIS A 246 -1.00 -14.79 -19.87
CA HIS A 246 -1.99 -15.86 -19.77
C HIS A 246 -3.15 -15.52 -18.83
N SER A 247 -2.89 -14.76 -17.75
CA SER A 247 -3.90 -14.43 -16.75
C SER A 247 -4.70 -13.16 -17.06
N GLU A 248 -4.21 -12.27 -17.93
CA GLU A 248 -4.84 -10.99 -18.29
C GLU A 248 -4.86 -10.74 -19.81
N PRO A 249 -5.58 -11.55 -20.61
CA PRO A 249 -5.53 -11.51 -22.08
C PRO A 249 -6.02 -10.19 -22.70
N GLY A 250 -6.78 -9.36 -21.98
CA GLY A 250 -7.23 -8.04 -22.43
C GLY A 250 -6.18 -6.92 -22.31
N ARG A 251 -5.07 -7.16 -21.59
CA ARG A 251 -3.93 -6.24 -21.52
C ARG A 251 -2.84 -6.71 -22.49
N GLN A 252 -2.09 -5.77 -23.04
CA GLN A 252 -1.09 -5.94 -24.12
C GLN A 252 0.15 -6.78 -23.69
N GLY A 253 -0.05 -7.98 -23.14
CA GLY A 253 0.98 -8.83 -22.52
C GLY A 253 2.11 -9.18 -23.47
N ALA A 254 1.81 -9.43 -24.76
CA ALA A 254 2.82 -9.79 -25.76
C ALA A 254 3.84 -8.65 -25.97
N ARG A 255 3.37 -7.40 -25.94
CA ARG A 255 4.21 -6.21 -26.10
C ARG A 255 5.18 -6.00 -24.94
N ASN A 256 4.85 -6.46 -23.73
CA ASN A 256 5.78 -6.35 -22.61
C ASN A 256 7.01 -7.27 -22.79
N LEU A 257 6.82 -8.47 -23.37
CA LEU A 257 7.91 -9.44 -23.57
C LEU A 257 8.92 -8.92 -24.61
N GLU A 258 8.42 -8.32 -25.69
CA GLU A 258 9.23 -7.70 -26.74
C GLU A 258 10.04 -6.48 -26.23
N ASN A 259 9.60 -5.87 -25.12
CA ASN A 259 10.20 -4.66 -24.57
C ASN A 259 10.86 -4.88 -23.18
N LEU A 260 11.21 -6.12 -22.82
CA LEU A 260 11.82 -6.43 -21.53
C LEU A 260 13.07 -5.59 -21.25
N GLU A 261 13.94 -5.41 -22.25
CA GLU A 261 15.15 -4.60 -22.12
C GLU A 261 14.81 -3.15 -21.73
N MET A 262 13.83 -2.54 -22.39
CA MET A 262 13.38 -1.18 -22.08
C MET A 262 12.75 -1.10 -20.68
N ILE A 263 11.93 -2.09 -20.30
CA ILE A 263 11.32 -2.16 -18.97
C ILE A 263 12.40 -2.22 -17.87
N ARG A 264 13.46 -2.99 -18.09
CA ARG A 264 14.59 -3.10 -17.15
C ARG A 264 15.41 -1.83 -17.10
N ARG A 265 15.67 -1.17 -18.23
CA ARG A 265 16.34 0.14 -18.22
C ARG A 265 15.50 1.22 -17.51
N ILE A 266 14.17 1.22 -17.66
CA ILE A 266 13.29 2.09 -16.87
C ILE A 266 13.43 1.78 -15.37
N GLN A 267 13.55 0.50 -14.98
CA GLN A 267 13.84 0.13 -13.60
C GLN A 267 15.17 0.73 -13.13
N ASP A 268 16.24 0.63 -13.91
CA ASP A 268 17.57 1.15 -13.52
C ASP A 268 17.57 2.69 -13.33
N GLU A 269 16.85 3.41 -14.17
CA GLU A 269 16.65 4.86 -14.00
C GLU A 269 15.83 5.17 -12.74
N LEU A 270 14.74 4.44 -12.50
CA LEU A 270 13.95 4.59 -11.27
C LEU A 270 14.76 4.29 -10.02
N ARG A 271 15.66 3.30 -10.06
CA ARG A 271 16.60 2.98 -8.97
C ARG A 271 17.56 4.14 -8.69
N SER A 272 18.13 4.71 -9.76
CA SER A 272 18.98 5.90 -9.66
C SER A 272 18.24 7.10 -9.05
N MET A 273 16.97 7.30 -9.43
CA MET A 273 16.11 8.33 -8.83
C MET A 273 15.78 8.03 -7.36
N ALA A 274 15.52 6.77 -7.02
CA ALA A 274 15.22 6.35 -5.65
C ALA A 274 16.40 6.59 -4.70
N GLU A 275 17.62 6.24 -5.13
CA GLU A 275 18.85 6.52 -4.39
C GLU A 275 19.00 8.03 -4.12
N GLN A 276 18.83 8.87 -5.15
CA GLN A 276 18.90 10.33 -5.01
C GLN A 276 17.83 10.92 -4.09
N ALA A 277 16.63 10.33 -4.09
CA ALA A 277 15.50 10.77 -3.30
C ALA A 277 15.46 10.17 -1.88
N GLY A 278 16.37 9.25 -1.54
CA GLY A 278 16.35 8.49 -0.29
C GLY A 278 15.11 7.59 -0.17
N VAL A 279 14.61 7.07 -1.29
CA VAL A 279 13.50 6.12 -1.34
C VAL A 279 14.05 4.70 -1.30
N GLU A 280 13.45 3.87 -0.46
CA GLU A 280 13.93 2.51 -0.19
C GLU A 280 13.57 1.55 -1.33
N GLU A 281 14.54 0.76 -1.78
CA GLU A 281 14.32 -0.34 -2.72
C GLU A 281 13.87 -1.61 -1.99
N PHE A 282 12.91 -2.32 -2.57
CA PHE A 282 12.50 -3.65 -2.11
C PHE A 282 12.50 -4.63 -3.28
N ASP A 283 13.39 -5.63 -3.23
CA ASP A 283 13.37 -6.73 -4.19
C ASP A 283 12.21 -7.67 -3.87
N VAL A 284 11.30 -7.84 -4.82
CA VAL A 284 10.13 -8.71 -4.70
C VAL A 284 10.51 -10.19 -4.53
N ALA A 285 11.72 -10.59 -4.94
CA ALA A 285 12.26 -11.93 -4.70
C ALA A 285 12.84 -12.11 -3.29
N SER A 286 12.95 -11.04 -2.50
CA SER A 286 13.46 -11.09 -1.12
C SER A 286 12.56 -11.94 -0.21
N PRO A 287 13.14 -12.72 0.74
CA PRO A 287 12.37 -13.40 1.77
C PRO A 287 11.83 -12.44 2.85
N GLU A 288 12.25 -11.17 2.87
CA GLU A 288 11.80 -10.16 3.82
C GLU A 288 10.30 -9.85 3.69
N ASP A 289 9.67 -9.40 4.78
CA ASP A 289 8.27 -8.95 4.75
C ASP A 289 8.19 -7.42 4.57
N LEU A 290 7.84 -6.99 3.36
CA LEU A 290 7.57 -5.58 3.05
C LEU A 290 6.52 -4.94 3.99
N THR A 291 5.57 -5.73 4.50
CA THR A 291 4.59 -5.25 5.49
C THR A 291 5.29 -4.72 6.74
N GLN A 292 6.31 -5.45 7.22
CA GLN A 292 7.05 -5.07 8.41
C GLN A 292 7.87 -3.81 8.16
N ARG A 293 8.58 -3.74 7.02
CA ARG A 293 9.35 -2.53 6.65
C ARG A 293 8.48 -1.28 6.58
N ILE A 294 7.29 -1.38 5.97
CA ILE A 294 6.32 -0.27 5.93
C ILE A 294 5.86 0.12 7.33
N VAL A 295 5.50 -0.86 8.17
CA VAL A 295 5.03 -0.57 9.54
C VAL A 295 6.12 0.07 10.38
N ASP A 296 7.35 -0.43 10.29
CA ASP A 296 8.49 0.10 11.03
C ASP A 296 8.79 1.56 10.59
N GLN A 297 8.77 1.87 9.29
CA GLN A 297 8.90 3.25 8.79
C GLN A 297 7.77 4.17 9.25
N VAL A 298 6.51 3.70 9.23
CA VAL A 298 5.36 4.49 9.71
C VAL A 298 5.50 4.81 11.19
N VAL A 299 5.88 3.81 12.00
CA VAL A 299 6.07 3.98 13.45
C VAL A 299 7.18 5.00 13.71
N HIS A 300 8.32 4.85 13.05
CA HIS A 300 9.46 5.77 13.20
C HIS A 300 9.09 7.22 12.85
N GLN A 301 8.43 7.46 11.72
CA GLN A 301 8.00 8.82 11.32
C GLN A 301 6.97 9.46 12.27
N ILE A 302 6.22 8.66 13.02
CA ILE A 302 5.28 9.16 14.02
C ILE A 302 5.99 9.45 15.34
N GLU A 303 6.94 8.60 15.74
CA GLU A 303 7.71 8.76 16.97
C GLU A 303 8.70 9.94 16.87
N ASP A 304 9.46 10.07 15.79
CA ASP A 304 10.41 11.18 15.56
C ASP A 304 9.72 12.57 15.63
N ARG A 305 8.47 12.64 15.17
CA ARG A 305 7.68 13.87 15.21
C ARG A 305 7.03 14.15 16.57
N ALA A 306 6.82 13.13 17.41
CA ALA A 306 6.36 13.35 18.77
C ALA A 306 7.47 13.95 19.65
N GLU A 307 8.74 13.72 19.28
CA GLU A 307 9.92 14.25 19.97
C GLU A 307 10.36 15.64 19.44
N ALA A 308 9.92 16.04 18.25
CA ALA A 308 10.15 17.39 17.73
C ALA A 308 9.33 18.43 18.52
N PRO A 309 9.95 19.49 19.07
CA PRO A 309 9.21 20.53 19.80
C PRO A 309 8.21 21.19 18.87
N SER A 310 6.98 21.37 19.37
CA SER A 310 5.91 22.09 18.69
C SER A 310 6.33 23.55 18.51
N THR A 311 6.95 23.86 17.37
CA THR A 311 7.11 25.25 16.93
C THR A 311 5.71 25.81 16.69
N SER A 312 5.28 26.60 17.67
CA SER A 312 4.06 27.41 17.68
C SER A 312 4.20 28.59 16.73
#